data_AF-A0A7V9K3R6-F1
#
_entry.id   AF-A0A7V9K3R6-F1
#
_cell.length_a   1.000
_cell.length_b   1.000
_cell.length_c   1.000
_cell.angle_alpha   90.00
_cell.angle_beta   90.00
_cell.angle_gamma   90.00
#
_symmetry.space_group_name_H-M   'P 1'
#
loop_
_entity.id
_entity.type
_entity.pdbx_description
1 polymer ?
#
loop_
_entity_poly.entity_id
_entity_poly.type
_entity_poly.pdbx_seq_one_letter_code
_entity_poly.pdbx_strand_id
1 'polypeptide(L)'
;MPKQPISFDVEAFELVPAGDERVLVRVSGRWRGPARSLGDIALVLSAGGKRRRVRALPDPSAEDPTAGPDGVVWRGAFSLPLARVEGASFSLASEAGAVELPRPSRRPSPAPPKPDAGERRRDDEARRRAKREARETRGALEEERRRSAALEERIAAIEEKERNARSALAKSRDDLSEARALARRASDGESESVSAAQRARAEAEGQAEALRAGAKTEAEGRRQEADRLRKAINSAGAEHVEIKR
;
A
#
# COMPACT_ATOMS: atom_id res chain seq x y z
N MET A 1 70.76 -14.89 10.40
CA MET A 1 70.08 -13.99 11.34
C MET A 1 68.91 -14.74 11.96
N PRO A 2 68.94 -15.11 13.25
CA PRO A 2 67.82 -15.76 13.92
C PRO A 2 66.62 -14.80 13.96
N LYS A 3 65.45 -15.27 13.51
CA LYS A 3 64.19 -14.50 13.54
C LYS A 3 63.74 -14.39 14.99
N GLN A 4 63.82 -13.20 15.58
CA GLN A 4 63.34 -12.98 16.95
C GLN A 4 61.84 -13.33 17.04
N PRO A 5 61.43 -14.20 17.99
CA PRO A 5 60.03 -14.55 18.15
C PRO A 5 59.23 -13.34 18.65
N ILE A 6 57.94 -13.31 18.34
CA ILE A 6 57.02 -12.31 18.91
C ILE A 6 56.74 -12.65 20.36
N SER A 7 56.86 -11.68 21.25
CA SER A 7 56.53 -11.77 22.68
C SER A 7 55.55 -10.69 23.08
N PHE A 8 54.88 -10.88 24.22
CA PHE A 8 53.97 -9.90 24.80
C PHE A 8 54.36 -9.63 26.26
N ASP A 9 54.73 -8.39 26.55
CA ASP A 9 55.03 -7.96 27.91
C ASP A 9 53.74 -7.50 28.58
N VAL A 10 53.24 -8.27 29.53
CA VAL A 10 52.01 -7.98 30.24
C VAL A 10 52.24 -6.85 31.24
N GLU A 11 51.55 -5.72 31.07
CA GLU A 11 51.54 -4.60 32.01
C GLU A 11 50.44 -4.78 33.07
N ALA A 12 49.24 -5.19 32.63
CA ALA A 12 48.13 -5.52 33.53
C ALA A 12 47.29 -6.67 32.99
N PHE A 13 46.87 -7.54 33.90
CA PHE A 13 45.88 -8.59 33.61
C PHE A 13 44.88 -8.65 34.75
N GLU A 14 43.71 -8.05 34.55
CA GLU A 14 42.70 -7.82 35.59
C GLU A 14 41.43 -8.61 35.32
N LEU A 15 40.80 -9.07 36.40
CA LEU A 15 39.45 -9.61 36.41
C LEU A 15 38.51 -8.63 37.12
N VAL A 16 37.57 -8.08 36.36
CA VAL A 16 36.57 -7.11 36.81
C VAL A 16 35.19 -7.77 36.86
N PRO A 17 34.50 -7.79 38.00
CA PRO A 17 33.12 -8.29 38.08
C PRO A 17 32.19 -7.51 37.14
N ALA A 18 31.37 -8.23 36.38
CA ALA A 18 30.43 -7.66 35.41
C ALA A 18 29.02 -8.27 35.59
N GLY A 19 28.53 -8.24 36.82
CA GLY A 19 27.33 -8.95 37.27
C GLY A 19 27.65 -10.25 38.01
N ASP A 20 26.61 -11.04 38.30
CA ASP A 20 26.72 -12.21 39.18
C ASP A 20 27.41 -13.42 38.49
N GLU A 21 27.20 -13.59 37.19
CA GLU A 21 27.68 -14.77 36.44
C GLU A 21 28.78 -14.46 35.42
N ARG A 22 29.15 -13.18 35.25
CA ARG A 22 30.09 -12.74 34.22
C ARG A 22 31.22 -11.91 34.80
N VAL A 23 32.37 -12.05 34.16
CA VAL A 23 33.55 -11.26 34.45
C VAL A 23 34.07 -10.66 33.16
N LEU A 24 34.56 -9.43 33.27
CA LEU A 24 35.30 -8.75 32.24
C LEU A 24 36.78 -8.90 32.55
N VAL A 25 37.50 -9.58 31.67
CA VAL A 25 38.94 -9.77 31.76
C VAL A 25 39.62 -8.72 30.91
N ARG A 26 40.50 -7.92 31.49
CA ARG A 26 41.21 -6.83 30.82
C ARG A 26 42.69 -7.15 30.76
N VAL A 27 43.28 -7.06 29.58
CA VAL A 27 44.71 -7.25 29.35
C VAL A 27 45.26 -5.96 28.76
N SER A 28 46.37 -5.47 29.30
CA SER A 28 47.19 -4.44 28.68
C SER A 28 48.65 -4.83 28.71
N GLY A 29 49.39 -4.43 27.69
CA GLY A 29 50.80 -4.76 27.56
C GLY A 29 51.39 -4.28 26.25
N ARG A 30 52.55 -4.83 25.90
CA ARG A 30 53.30 -4.44 24.69
C ARG A 30 53.71 -5.64 23.86
N TRP A 31 53.41 -5.60 22.57
CA TRP A 31 53.88 -6.61 21.61
C TRP A 31 55.27 -6.26 21.11
N ARG A 32 56.26 -7.11 21.41
CA ARG A 32 57.65 -6.98 20.95
C ARG A 32 57.97 -7.98 19.85
N GLY A 33 58.79 -7.56 18.89
CA GLY A 33 59.29 -8.40 17.82
C GLY A 33 59.49 -7.63 16.52
N PRO A 34 59.77 -8.32 15.40
CA PRO A 34 59.83 -7.68 14.08
C PRO A 34 58.51 -6.95 13.75
N ALA A 35 58.60 -5.79 13.10
CA ALA A 35 57.44 -4.98 12.74
C ALA A 35 56.48 -5.74 11.82
N ARG A 36 55.27 -6.06 12.29
CA ARG A 36 54.21 -6.72 11.51
C ARG A 36 52.84 -6.59 12.17
N SER A 37 51.78 -6.75 11.37
CA SER A 37 50.42 -6.96 11.87
C SER A 37 50.29 -8.34 12.54
N LEU A 38 49.46 -8.37 13.59
CA LEU A 38 49.15 -9.57 14.38
C LEU A 38 47.75 -10.12 14.10
N GLY A 39 46.92 -9.38 13.36
CA GLY A 39 45.53 -9.72 13.07
C GLY A 39 44.66 -9.78 14.32
N ASP A 40 43.64 -10.66 14.29
CA ASP A 40 42.69 -10.84 15.38
C ASP A 40 43.35 -11.47 16.63
N ILE A 41 43.49 -10.67 17.69
CA ILE A 41 43.90 -11.16 19.01
C ILE A 41 42.70 -11.80 19.72
N ALA A 42 42.90 -13.02 20.21
CA ALA A 42 41.91 -13.72 21.02
C ALA A 42 42.53 -14.29 22.30
N LEU A 43 41.75 -14.26 23.38
CA LEU A 43 42.09 -14.92 24.63
C LEU A 43 41.72 -16.40 24.53
N VAL A 44 42.68 -17.26 24.79
CA VAL A 44 42.50 -18.71 24.85
C VAL A 44 42.53 -19.15 26.31
N LEU A 45 41.43 -19.76 26.75
CA LEU A 45 41.29 -20.34 28.08
C LEU A 45 41.47 -21.85 27.98
N SER A 46 42.28 -22.43 28.86
CA SER A 46 42.45 -23.88 28.95
C SER A 46 42.11 -24.36 30.35
N ALA A 47 41.10 -25.22 30.47
CA ALA A 47 40.66 -25.81 31.73
C ALA A 47 40.18 -27.24 31.52
N GLY A 48 40.67 -28.20 32.31
CA GLY A 48 40.27 -29.61 32.22
C GLY A 48 40.45 -30.21 30.81
N GLY A 49 41.56 -29.89 30.12
CA GLY A 49 41.86 -30.37 28.77
C GLY A 49 41.05 -29.72 27.64
N LYS A 50 40.08 -28.84 27.94
CA LYS A 50 39.30 -28.11 26.94
C LYS A 50 39.89 -26.72 26.72
N ARG A 51 40.10 -26.35 25.44
CA ARG A 51 40.55 -25.02 25.02
C ARG A 51 39.39 -24.24 24.41
N ARG A 52 39.20 -22.98 24.82
CA ARG A 52 38.19 -22.07 24.26
C ARG A 52 38.83 -20.76 23.85
N ARG A 53 38.56 -20.32 22.63
CA ARG A 53 39.00 -19.02 22.09
C ARG A 53 37.89 -17.99 22.22
N VAL A 54 38.22 -16.80 22.70
CA VAL A 54 37.29 -15.68 22.91
C VAL A 54 37.91 -14.42 22.33
N ARG A 55 37.18 -13.78 21.40
CA ARG A 55 37.64 -12.55 20.76
C ARG A 55 37.55 -11.37 21.73
N ALA A 56 38.44 -10.38 21.53
CA ALA A 56 38.35 -9.12 22.24
C ALA A 56 37.02 -8.42 21.90
N LEU A 57 36.47 -7.68 22.87
CA LEU A 57 35.33 -6.80 22.63
C LEU A 57 35.77 -5.64 21.72
N PRO A 58 34.87 -5.15 20.84
CA PRO A 58 35.16 -3.98 20.01
C PRO A 58 35.50 -2.76 20.87
N ASP A 59 36.60 -2.08 20.52
CA ASP A 59 36.98 -0.79 21.08
C ASP A 59 37.06 0.24 19.93
N PRO A 60 36.19 1.25 19.89
CA PRO A 60 36.17 2.22 18.79
C PRO A 60 37.43 3.10 18.74
N SER A 61 38.26 3.08 19.77
CA SER A 61 39.52 3.83 19.84
C SER A 61 40.76 2.97 19.63
N ALA A 62 40.60 1.66 19.41
CA ALA A 62 41.74 0.76 19.22
C ALA A 62 42.21 0.73 17.76
N GLU A 63 43.53 0.82 17.58
CA GLU A 63 44.20 0.54 16.31
C GLU A 63 44.39 -0.98 16.10
N ASP A 64 44.65 -1.38 14.86
CA ASP A 64 44.93 -2.77 14.52
C ASP A 64 46.17 -3.28 15.30
N PRO A 65 46.12 -4.47 15.91
CA PRO A 65 47.21 -4.99 16.72
C PRO A 65 48.49 -5.20 15.89
N THR A 66 49.56 -4.51 16.26
CA THR A 66 50.88 -4.63 15.63
C THR A 66 51.96 -4.97 16.66
N ALA A 67 53.05 -5.60 16.22
CA ALA A 67 54.28 -5.77 17.00
C ALA A 67 55.36 -4.82 16.47
N GLY A 68 56.30 -4.43 17.32
CA GLY A 68 57.46 -3.62 16.94
C GLY A 68 58.66 -3.85 17.87
N PRO A 69 59.89 -3.46 17.47
CA PRO A 69 61.10 -3.73 18.25
C PRO A 69 61.07 -3.07 19.63
N ASP A 70 60.50 -1.87 19.74
CA ASP A 70 60.38 -1.12 20.99
C ASP A 70 59.15 -1.48 21.83
N GLY A 71 58.29 -2.37 21.32
CA GLY A 71 57.04 -2.76 21.97
C GLY A 71 55.88 -1.80 21.68
N VAL A 72 54.89 -2.26 20.91
CA VAL A 72 53.68 -1.50 20.62
C VAL A 72 52.62 -1.77 21.68
N VAL A 73 52.04 -0.71 22.26
CA VAL A 73 51.00 -0.81 23.29
C VAL A 73 49.75 -1.44 22.71
N TRP A 74 49.21 -2.43 23.41
CA TRP A 74 47.94 -3.06 23.06
C TRP A 74 47.09 -3.27 24.32
N ARG A 75 45.78 -3.11 24.15
CA ARG A 75 44.79 -3.32 25.20
C ARG A 75 43.63 -4.13 24.64
N GLY A 76 43.08 -5.03 25.45
CA GLY A 76 41.93 -5.83 25.08
C GLY A 76 41.06 -6.14 26.29
N ALA A 77 39.76 -6.25 26.05
CA ALA A 77 38.78 -6.67 27.05
C ALA A 77 38.02 -7.89 26.54
N PHE A 78 37.76 -8.86 27.42
CA PHE A 78 37.12 -10.13 27.09
C PHE A 78 35.99 -10.41 28.07
N SER A 79 34.81 -10.71 27.57
CA SER A 79 33.67 -11.09 28.42
C SER A 79 33.60 -12.61 28.57
N LEU A 80 33.66 -13.09 29.80
CA LEU A 80 33.73 -14.53 30.13
C LEU A 80 32.72 -14.90 31.21
N PRO A 81 32.16 -16.12 31.18
CA PRO A 81 31.43 -16.66 32.33
C PRO A 81 32.38 -16.87 33.52
N LEU A 82 31.99 -16.44 34.72
CA LEU A 82 32.81 -16.52 35.94
C LEU A 82 33.29 -17.96 36.21
N ALA A 83 32.40 -18.95 36.07
CA ALA A 83 32.69 -20.36 36.27
C ALA A 83 33.76 -20.95 35.32
N ARG A 84 34.12 -20.25 34.24
CA ARG A 84 35.14 -20.68 33.27
C ARG A 84 36.52 -20.10 33.55
N VAL A 85 36.61 -19.11 34.44
CA VAL A 85 37.84 -18.40 34.76
C VAL A 85 38.56 -19.05 35.93
N GLU A 86 37.83 -19.63 36.87
CA GLU A 86 38.41 -20.35 38.01
C GLU A 86 39.19 -21.58 37.53
N GLY A 87 40.48 -21.63 37.89
CA GLY A 87 41.38 -22.75 37.56
C GLY A 87 41.85 -22.82 36.10
N ALA A 88 41.48 -21.86 35.24
CA ALA A 88 41.93 -21.83 33.86
C ALA A 88 43.35 -21.25 33.70
N SER A 89 44.09 -21.73 32.71
CA SER A 89 45.28 -21.04 32.18
C SER A 89 44.90 -20.17 30.98
N PHE A 90 45.63 -19.07 30.78
CA PHE A 90 45.30 -18.04 29.80
C PHE A 90 46.45 -17.85 28.82
N SER A 91 46.13 -17.66 27.54
CA SER A 91 47.09 -17.24 26.51
C SER A 91 46.44 -16.26 25.54
N LEU A 92 47.21 -15.34 24.96
CA LEU A 92 46.80 -14.55 23.81
C LEU A 92 47.23 -15.26 22.54
N ALA A 93 46.28 -15.55 21.66
CA ALA A 93 46.54 -16.12 20.36
C ALA A 93 46.34 -15.05 19.27
N SER A 94 47.32 -14.95 18.38
CA SER A 94 47.35 -14.10 17.19
C SER A 94 47.71 -14.95 15.96
N GLU A 95 47.81 -14.33 14.79
CA GLU A 95 48.34 -15.01 13.60
C GLU A 95 49.84 -15.32 13.70
N ALA A 96 50.54 -14.68 14.63
CA ALA A 96 51.96 -14.87 14.85
C ALA A 96 52.30 -16.03 15.81
N GLY A 97 51.32 -16.53 16.56
CA GLY A 97 51.51 -17.56 17.58
C GLY A 97 50.63 -17.35 18.80
N ALA A 98 50.97 -18.02 19.90
CA ALA A 98 50.30 -17.86 21.18
C ALA A 98 51.31 -17.51 22.28
N VAL A 99 50.96 -16.55 23.13
CA VAL A 99 51.76 -16.13 24.28
C VAL A 99 51.00 -16.44 25.56
N GLU A 100 51.61 -17.15 26.49
CA GLU A 100 51.02 -17.46 27.79
C GLU A 100 50.94 -16.21 28.67
N LEU A 101 49.81 -16.04 29.36
CA LEU A 101 49.57 -14.93 30.27
C LEU A 101 49.71 -15.41 31.73
N PRO A 102 50.10 -14.51 32.66
CA PRO A 102 50.06 -14.80 34.09
C PRO A 102 48.60 -15.02 34.55
N ARG A 103 48.37 -15.35 35.82
CA ARG A 103 46.99 -15.38 36.36
C ARG A 103 46.46 -13.95 36.53
N PRO A 104 45.18 -13.68 36.20
CA PRO A 104 44.63 -12.34 36.35
C PRO A 104 44.47 -11.97 37.82
N SER A 105 44.79 -10.73 38.17
CA SER A 105 44.55 -10.16 39.50
C SER A 105 43.08 -9.74 39.61
N ARG A 106 42.46 -10.00 40.78
CA ARG A 106 41.07 -9.59 41.03
C ARG A 106 41.06 -8.14 41.50
N ARG A 107 40.47 -7.25 40.71
CA ARG A 107 40.27 -5.86 41.15
C ARG A 107 39.10 -5.83 42.13
N PRO A 108 39.26 -5.28 43.35
CA PRO A 108 38.12 -5.12 44.26
C PRO A 108 37.08 -4.23 43.59
N SER A 109 35.83 -4.69 43.52
CA SER A 109 34.73 -3.87 43.06
C SER A 109 34.60 -2.70 44.03
N PRO A 110 34.67 -1.44 43.58
CA PRO A 110 34.36 -0.32 44.47
C PRO A 110 32.94 -0.53 44.99
N ALA A 111 32.78 -0.56 46.32
CA ALA A 111 31.46 -0.63 46.91
C ALA A 111 30.63 0.55 46.37
N PRO A 112 29.39 0.34 45.90
CA PRO A 112 28.57 1.44 45.43
C PRO A 112 28.45 2.46 46.57
N PRO A 113 28.71 3.76 46.31
CA PRO A 113 28.52 4.78 47.34
C PRO A 113 27.06 4.72 47.81
N LYS A 114 26.85 4.76 49.12
CA LYS A 114 25.50 4.82 49.67
C LYS A 114 24.91 6.17 49.23
N PRO A 115 23.79 6.18 48.48
CA PRO A 115 23.20 7.44 48.02
C PRO A 115 22.76 8.25 49.25
N ASP A 116 23.18 9.51 49.28
CA ASP A 116 22.78 10.46 50.33
C ASP A 116 21.27 10.72 50.25
N ALA A 117 20.64 11.05 51.37
CA ALA A 117 19.21 11.31 51.46
C ALA A 117 18.76 12.45 50.51
N GLY A 118 19.64 13.39 50.18
CA GLY A 118 19.40 14.44 49.20
C GLY A 118 19.24 13.93 47.77
N GLU A 119 20.03 12.94 47.36
CA GLU A 119 19.95 12.33 46.03
C GLU A 119 18.63 11.58 45.86
N ARG A 120 18.22 10.81 46.87
CA ARG A 120 16.96 10.07 46.85
C ARG A 120 15.74 10.98 46.63
N ARG A 121 15.73 12.15 47.28
CA ARG A 121 14.64 13.13 47.10
C ARG A 121 14.59 13.70 45.68
N ARG A 122 15.76 14.02 45.09
CA ARG A 122 15.85 14.52 43.71
C ARG A 122 15.42 13.46 42.70
N ASP A 123 15.83 12.21 42.91
CA ASP A 123 15.43 11.08 42.06
C ASP A 123 13.92 10.84 42.13
N ASP A 124 13.32 10.91 43.32
CA ASP A 124 11.87 10.77 43.49
C ASP A 124 11.10 11.91 42.79
N GLU A 125 11.59 13.14 42.87
CA GLU A 125 10.99 14.29 42.20
C GLU A 125 11.12 14.19 40.67
N ALA A 126 12.31 13.83 40.17
CA ALA A 126 12.54 13.57 38.76
C ALA A 126 11.62 12.45 38.23
N ARG A 127 11.45 11.37 39.00
CA ARG A 127 10.55 10.27 38.66
C ARG A 127 9.08 10.71 38.64
N ARG A 128 8.65 11.55 39.58
CA ARG A 128 7.28 12.11 39.59
C ARG A 128 7.05 13.00 38.37
N ARG A 129 8.02 13.85 38.03
CA ARG A 129 7.96 14.72 36.85
C ARG A 129 7.89 13.90 35.56
N ALA A 130 8.79 12.93 35.39
CA ALA A 130 8.79 12.04 34.22
C ALA A 130 7.46 11.27 34.09
N LYS A 131 6.88 10.81 35.21
CA LYS A 131 5.58 10.13 35.22
C LYS A 131 4.43 11.05 34.81
N ARG A 132 4.49 12.33 35.19
CA ARG A 132 3.49 13.33 34.79
C ARG A 132 3.59 13.64 33.29
N GLU A 133 4.80 13.90 32.80
CA GLU A 133 5.06 14.15 31.38
C GLU A 133 4.64 12.94 30.51
N ALA A 134 4.91 11.71 30.97
CA ALA A 134 4.46 10.49 30.29
C ALA A 134 2.92 10.34 30.24
N ARG A 135 2.20 10.82 31.27
CA ARG A 135 0.72 10.82 31.27
C ARG A 135 0.17 11.88 30.33
N GLU A 136 0.75 13.08 30.32
CA GLU A 136 0.33 14.18 29.45
C GLU A 136 0.57 13.82 27.97
N THR A 137 1.76 13.31 27.63
CA THR A 137 2.07 12.84 26.27
C THR A 137 1.16 11.71 25.81
N ARG A 138 0.87 10.74 26.68
CA ARG A 138 -0.10 9.68 26.38
C ARG A 138 -1.51 10.21 26.14
N GLY A 139 -1.96 11.16 26.97
CA GLY A 139 -3.27 11.81 26.81
C GLY A 139 -3.39 12.56 25.48
N ALA A 140 -2.35 13.31 25.10
CA ALA A 140 -2.30 14.02 23.82
C ALA A 140 -2.36 13.04 22.62
N LEU A 141 -1.61 11.93 22.67
CA LEU A 141 -1.64 10.91 21.62
C LEU A 141 -3.01 10.23 21.51
N GLU A 142 -3.67 9.95 22.63
CA GLU A 142 -5.03 9.38 22.65
C GLU A 142 -6.06 10.37 22.09
N GLU A 143 -5.93 11.67 22.38
CA GLU A 143 -6.79 12.71 21.80
C GLU A 143 -6.59 12.85 20.30
N GLU A 144 -5.34 12.85 19.83
CA GLU A 144 -5.03 12.92 18.40
C GLU A 144 -5.58 11.72 17.65
N ARG A 145 -5.43 10.50 18.20
CA ARG A 145 -6.06 9.29 17.64
C ARG A 145 -7.58 9.39 17.54
N ARG A 146 -8.24 9.97 18.56
CA ARG A 146 -9.69 10.21 18.50
C ARG A 146 -10.06 11.21 17.42
N ARG A 147 -9.29 12.29 17.26
CA ARG A 147 -9.50 13.28 16.19
C ARG A 147 -9.32 12.65 14.81
N SER A 148 -8.27 11.85 14.62
CA SER A 148 -8.03 11.11 13.37
C SER A 148 -9.18 10.14 13.06
N ALA A 149 -9.61 9.32 14.04
CA ALA A 149 -10.73 8.40 13.85
C ALA A 149 -12.03 9.13 13.49
N ALA A 150 -12.31 10.28 14.12
CA ALA A 150 -13.48 11.09 13.79
C ALA A 150 -13.40 11.71 12.38
N LEU A 151 -12.21 12.07 11.91
CA LEU A 151 -12.02 12.55 10.53
C LEU A 151 -12.19 11.42 9.51
N GLU A 152 -11.67 10.23 9.79
CA GLU A 152 -11.85 9.04 8.95
C GLU A 152 -13.33 8.66 8.82
N GLU A 153 -14.09 8.68 9.93
CA GLU A 153 -15.53 8.45 9.92
C GLU A 153 -16.28 9.49 9.06
N ARG A 154 -15.88 10.77 9.16
CA ARG A 154 -16.47 11.84 8.32
C ARG A 154 -16.16 11.65 6.84
N ILE A 155 -14.95 11.23 6.49
CA ILE A 155 -14.57 10.93 5.10
C ILE A 155 -15.41 9.77 4.57
N ALA A 156 -15.51 8.66 5.32
CA ALA A 156 -16.31 7.51 4.94
C ALA A 156 -17.79 7.88 4.72
N ALA A 157 -18.36 8.72 5.60
CA ALA A 157 -19.74 9.20 5.46
C ALA A 157 -19.95 10.10 4.22
N ILE A 158 -18.94 10.91 3.84
CA ILE A 158 -18.99 11.72 2.61
C ILE A 158 -18.94 10.81 1.38
N GLU A 159 -18.02 9.83 1.36
CA GLU A 159 -17.89 8.88 0.24
C GLU A 159 -19.15 8.06 0.03
N GLU A 160 -19.81 7.62 1.11
CA GLU A 160 -21.10 6.93 1.03
C GLU A 160 -22.19 7.82 0.44
N LYS A 161 -22.28 9.09 0.87
CA LYS A 161 -23.20 10.07 0.30
C LYS A 161 -22.95 10.30 -1.20
N GLU A 162 -21.69 10.42 -1.61
CA GLU A 162 -21.34 10.56 -3.03
C GLU A 162 -21.73 9.34 -3.84
N ARG A 163 -21.49 8.13 -3.32
CA ARG A 163 -21.88 6.88 -3.99
C ARG A 163 -23.39 6.80 -4.17
N ASN A 164 -24.16 7.15 -3.13
CA ASN A 164 -25.62 7.18 -3.18
C ASN A 164 -26.12 8.24 -4.17
N ALA A 165 -25.52 9.44 -4.18
CA ALA A 165 -25.87 10.50 -5.13
C ALA A 165 -25.56 10.09 -6.59
N ARG A 166 -24.41 9.47 -6.84
CA ARG A 166 -24.05 8.95 -8.18
C ARG A 166 -25.01 7.86 -8.64
N SER A 167 -25.40 6.94 -7.74
CA SER A 167 -26.39 5.90 -8.05
C SER A 167 -27.77 6.51 -8.38
N ALA A 168 -28.21 7.51 -7.61
CA ALA A 168 -29.47 8.21 -7.89
C ALA A 168 -29.45 8.94 -9.23
N LEU A 169 -28.34 9.61 -9.58
CA LEU A 169 -28.17 10.27 -10.87
C LEU A 169 -28.16 9.27 -12.03
N ALA A 170 -27.54 8.11 -11.86
CA ALA A 170 -27.56 7.04 -12.87
C ALA A 170 -28.99 6.55 -13.14
N LYS A 171 -29.75 6.25 -12.07
CA LYS A 171 -31.17 5.86 -12.19
C LYS A 171 -32.01 6.92 -12.90
N SER A 172 -31.88 8.18 -12.48
CA SER A 172 -32.61 9.29 -13.12
C SER A 172 -32.26 9.45 -14.60
N ARG A 173 -31.02 9.18 -15.00
CA ARG A 173 -30.61 9.19 -16.40
C ARG A 173 -31.24 8.05 -17.20
N ASP A 174 -31.30 6.87 -16.62
CA ASP A 174 -31.94 5.70 -17.24
C ASP A 174 -33.45 5.95 -17.41
N ASP A 175 -34.12 6.45 -16.37
CA ASP A 175 -35.55 6.82 -16.39
C ASP A 175 -35.83 7.88 -17.49
N LEU A 176 -34.98 8.90 -17.60
CA LEU A 176 -35.09 9.92 -18.64
C LEU A 176 -34.86 9.35 -20.05
N SER A 177 -33.95 8.39 -20.19
CA SER A 177 -33.71 7.70 -21.46
C SER A 177 -34.92 6.87 -21.87
N GLU A 178 -35.51 6.13 -20.92
CA GLU A 178 -36.73 5.35 -21.14
C GLU A 178 -37.91 6.26 -21.51
N ALA A 179 -38.14 7.34 -20.75
CA ALA A 179 -39.19 8.30 -21.04
C ALA A 179 -39.03 8.93 -22.44
N ARG A 180 -37.80 9.23 -22.87
CA ARG A 180 -37.52 9.71 -24.23
C ARG A 180 -37.80 8.66 -25.29
N ALA A 181 -37.48 7.40 -25.04
CA ALA A 181 -37.78 6.30 -25.97
C ALA A 181 -39.28 6.11 -26.14
N LEU A 182 -40.05 6.18 -25.03
CA LEU A 182 -41.51 6.13 -25.06
C LEU A 182 -42.11 7.31 -25.83
N ALA A 183 -41.65 8.53 -25.57
CA ALA A 183 -42.11 9.72 -26.27
C ALA A 183 -41.83 9.65 -27.78
N ARG A 184 -40.67 9.11 -28.20
CA ARG A 184 -40.37 8.88 -29.61
C ARG A 184 -41.34 7.88 -30.25
N ARG A 185 -41.58 6.73 -29.60
CA ARG A 185 -42.53 5.73 -30.10
C ARG A 185 -43.94 6.29 -30.24
N ALA A 186 -44.38 7.13 -29.31
CA ALA A 186 -45.66 7.81 -29.40
C ALA A 186 -45.71 8.77 -30.62
N SER A 187 -44.68 9.60 -30.80
CA SER A 187 -44.56 10.51 -31.95
C SER A 187 -44.51 9.77 -33.30
N ASP A 188 -43.79 8.65 -33.35
CA ASP A 188 -43.70 7.81 -34.56
C ASP A 188 -45.08 7.20 -34.87
N GLY A 189 -45.77 6.67 -33.86
CA GLY A 189 -47.13 6.13 -34.00
C GLY A 189 -48.17 7.19 -34.43
N GLU A 190 -48.08 8.41 -33.91
CA GLU A 190 -48.90 9.54 -34.38
C GLU A 190 -48.63 9.87 -35.85
N SER A 191 -47.35 9.92 -36.25
CA SER A 191 -46.94 10.18 -37.63
C SER A 191 -47.44 9.10 -38.59
N GLU A 192 -47.36 7.82 -38.18
CA GLU A 192 -47.91 6.69 -38.93
C GLU A 192 -49.43 6.76 -39.05
N SER A 193 -50.14 7.09 -37.97
CA SER A 193 -51.60 7.25 -37.98
C SER A 193 -52.04 8.39 -38.89
N VAL A 194 -51.35 9.55 -38.85
CA VAL A 194 -51.63 10.68 -39.74
C VAL A 194 -51.38 10.28 -41.20
N SER A 195 -50.27 9.60 -41.49
CA SER A 195 -49.94 9.14 -42.83
C SER A 195 -50.93 8.08 -43.35
N ALA A 196 -51.41 7.18 -42.48
CA ALA A 196 -52.45 6.22 -42.80
C ALA A 196 -53.79 6.91 -43.12
N ALA A 197 -54.19 7.90 -42.30
CA ALA A 197 -55.40 8.67 -42.53
C ALA A 197 -55.35 9.47 -43.86
N GLN A 198 -54.19 10.05 -44.19
CA GLN A 198 -53.97 10.73 -45.47
C GLN A 198 -54.09 9.78 -46.67
N ARG A 199 -53.50 8.59 -46.59
CA ARG A 199 -53.64 7.56 -47.64
C ARG A 199 -55.08 7.10 -47.80
N ALA A 200 -55.76 6.78 -46.70
CA ALA A 200 -57.17 6.38 -46.73
C ALA A 200 -58.07 7.47 -47.33
N ARG A 201 -57.79 8.75 -47.03
CA ARG A 201 -58.49 9.88 -47.63
C ARG A 201 -58.23 10.00 -49.13
N ALA A 202 -56.98 9.90 -49.56
CA ALA A 202 -56.63 9.94 -50.98
C ALA A 202 -57.27 8.80 -51.78
N GLU A 203 -57.30 7.58 -51.21
CA GLU A 203 -57.99 6.43 -51.80
C GLU A 203 -59.50 6.66 -51.91
N ALA A 204 -60.13 7.16 -50.84
CA ALA A 204 -61.56 7.47 -50.84
C ALA A 204 -61.92 8.57 -51.86
N GLU A 205 -61.10 9.62 -51.96
CA GLU A 205 -61.25 10.67 -52.98
C GLU A 205 -61.10 10.10 -54.40
N GLY A 206 -60.10 9.25 -54.63
CA GLY A 206 -59.90 8.56 -55.92
C GLY A 206 -61.06 7.63 -56.31
N GLN A 207 -61.61 6.88 -55.35
CA GLN A 207 -62.81 6.06 -55.57
C GLN A 207 -64.05 6.91 -55.88
N ALA A 208 -64.24 8.01 -55.17
CA ALA A 208 -65.34 8.92 -55.41
C ALA A 208 -65.24 9.57 -56.81
N GLU A 209 -64.04 9.94 -57.25
CA GLU A 209 -63.79 10.45 -58.60
C GLU A 209 -64.06 9.38 -59.66
N ALA A 210 -63.60 8.14 -59.46
CA ALA A 210 -63.88 7.02 -60.36
C ALA A 210 -65.38 6.73 -60.49
N LEU A 211 -66.13 6.76 -59.38
CA LEU A 211 -67.59 6.61 -59.40
C LEU A 211 -68.29 7.76 -60.14
N ARG A 212 -67.84 9.01 -59.94
CA ARG A 212 -68.37 10.17 -60.68
C ARG A 212 -68.09 10.08 -62.18
N ALA A 213 -66.88 9.65 -62.55
CA ALA A 213 -66.50 9.42 -63.95
C ALA A 213 -67.37 8.32 -64.56
N GLY A 214 -67.56 7.19 -63.86
CA GLY A 214 -68.45 6.10 -64.29
C GLY A 214 -69.91 6.53 -64.42
N ALA A 215 -70.44 7.29 -63.47
CA ALA A 215 -71.80 7.82 -63.54
C ALA A 215 -71.97 8.80 -64.72
N LYS A 216 -70.95 9.61 -65.02
CA LYS A 216 -70.95 10.53 -66.15
C LYS A 216 -70.94 9.78 -67.48
N THR A 217 -70.08 8.78 -67.64
CA THR A 217 -70.04 7.95 -68.87
C THR A 217 -71.33 7.16 -69.06
N GLU A 218 -71.91 6.62 -67.99
CA GLU A 218 -73.20 5.96 -68.04
C GLU A 218 -74.33 6.93 -68.43
N ALA A 219 -74.36 8.14 -67.85
CA ALA A 219 -75.34 9.17 -68.20
C ALA A 219 -75.20 9.64 -69.66
N GLU A 220 -73.98 9.81 -70.16
CA GLU A 220 -73.70 10.10 -71.57
C GLU A 220 -74.15 8.96 -72.48
N GLY A 221 -73.89 7.71 -72.10
CA GLY A 221 -74.37 6.52 -72.80
C GLY A 221 -75.90 6.48 -72.89
N ARG A 222 -76.60 6.70 -71.76
CA ARG A 222 -78.07 6.79 -71.73
C ARG A 222 -78.61 7.93 -72.60
N ARG A 223 -77.94 9.10 -72.62
CA ARG A 223 -78.32 10.21 -73.51
C ARG A 223 -78.19 9.85 -74.98
N GLN A 224 -77.08 9.22 -75.37
CA GLN A 224 -76.86 8.77 -76.74
C GLN A 224 -77.88 7.71 -77.16
N GLU A 225 -78.21 6.78 -76.27
CA GLU A 225 -79.25 5.77 -76.51
C GLU A 225 -80.64 6.41 -76.66
N ALA A 226 -81.01 7.33 -75.77
CA ALA A 226 -82.25 8.09 -75.87
C ALA A 226 -82.34 8.88 -77.20
N ASP A 227 -81.25 9.52 -77.63
CA ASP A 227 -81.18 10.22 -78.92
C ASP A 227 -81.32 9.26 -80.11
N ARG A 228 -80.74 8.06 -80.03
CA ARG A 228 -80.91 7.01 -81.06
C ARG A 228 -82.36 6.54 -81.13
N LEU A 229 -82.99 6.25 -79.99
CA LEU A 229 -84.40 5.87 -79.93
C LEU A 229 -85.29 6.97 -80.48
N ARG A 230 -85.02 8.23 -80.13
CA ARG A 230 -85.77 9.39 -80.65
C ARG A 230 -85.63 9.53 -82.17
N LYS A 231 -84.43 9.33 -82.72
CA LYS A 231 -84.20 9.29 -84.17
C LYS A 231 -84.97 8.14 -84.84
N ALA A 232 -84.96 6.94 -84.24
CA ALA A 232 -85.69 5.78 -84.75
C ALA A 232 -87.22 5.98 -84.75
N ILE A 233 -87.77 6.61 -83.70
CA ILE A 233 -89.19 6.97 -83.65
C ILE A 233 -89.52 8.01 -84.73
N ASN A 234 -88.69 9.04 -84.90
CA ASN A 234 -88.91 10.05 -85.94
C ASN A 234 -88.81 9.45 -87.36
N SER A 235 -87.92 8.48 -87.61
CA SER A 235 -87.86 7.80 -88.90
C SER A 235 -89.08 6.91 -89.15
N ALA A 236 -89.55 6.17 -88.14
CA ALA A 236 -90.77 5.36 -88.24
C ALA A 236 -92.04 6.23 -88.41
N GLY A 237 -92.06 7.42 -87.80
CA GLY A 237 -93.14 8.40 -87.98
C GLY A 237 -93.17 9.01 -89.38
N ALA A 238 -92.01 9.17 -90.03
CA ALA A 238 -91.94 9.64 -91.42
C ALA A 238 -92.53 8.64 -92.42
N GLU A 239 -92.41 7.33 -92.16
CA GLU A 239 -93.02 6.29 -93.00
C GLU A 239 -94.55 6.19 -92.83
N HIS A 240 -95.11 6.67 -91.70
CA HIS A 240 -96.56 6.62 -91.46
C HIS A 240 -97.35 7.84 -91.98
N VAL A 241 -96.67 8.91 -92.39
CA VAL A 241 -97.31 10.10 -92.99
C VAL A 241 -97.56 9.93 -94.50
N GLU A 242 -96.98 8.90 -95.13
CA GLU A 242 -97.12 8.66 -96.58
C GLU A 242 -98.36 7.84 -97.00
N ILE A 243 -99.23 7.42 -96.06
CA ILE A 243 -100.41 6.57 -96.35
C ILE A 243 -101.74 7.36 -96.43
N LYS A 244 -101.71 8.69 -96.63
CA LYS A 244 -102.94 9.51 -96.77
C LYS A 244 -102.95 10.53 -97.93
N ARG A 245 -102.38 10.19 -99.08
CA ARG A 245 -102.72 10.85 -100.35
C ARG A 245 -103.13 9.85 -101.41
#